data_AF-A0A3D5Z9R9-F1
#
_entry.id   AF-A0A3D5Z9R9-F1
#
_cell.length_a   1.000
_cell.length_b   1.000
_cell.length_c   1.000
_cell.angle_alpha   90.00
_cell.angle_beta   90.00
_cell.angle_gamma   90.00
#
_symmetry.space_group_name_H-M   'P 1'
#
loop_
_entity.id
_entity.type
_entity.pdbx_description
1 polymer ?
#
loop_
_entity_poly.entity_id
_entity_poly.type
_entity_poly.pdbx_seq_one_letter_code
_entity_poly.pdbx_strand_id
1 'polypeptide(L)'
;MKIWLVIVVCVTALASCKKENEVKCEPALDAPFNLILPSHFPPIEFPEDNELTEKRVELGRRLFYDTRLSADNSISCGSCHQQASAFSDNLSISEGIEGRVGFRNSPTLGNVAYQERLFGEGGVPNLEIQILAPIGDENEFDHDVVIIEAELQADPILNNLSLIAYDRDIDIYSITRAIACFERTMITGGSPYDKHVLGEESLTEDALAGMELFYSEELACGTCHSGHNFTDGGFHNIGLYEIYEDAGRFRITSDEEDKGKFKTPSLRNIEETYPYMHNGSIQTLEEVIDHFSTGGLGHINQSELVVPLELTTLEKSQLLAFLTSLTDLEFLMNPELTPLN
;
A
#
# COMPACT_ATOMS: atom_id res chain seq x y z
N MET A 1 85.91 48.24 -28.95
CA MET A 1 84.70 47.71 -29.61
C MET A 1 84.60 46.22 -29.28
N LYS A 2 83.40 45.77 -28.87
CA LYS A 2 82.96 44.38 -28.63
C LYS A 2 83.17 43.80 -27.23
N ILE A 3 82.11 44.03 -26.47
CA ILE A 3 81.57 43.39 -25.27
C ILE A 3 80.98 42.01 -25.71
N TRP A 4 81.15 40.92 -24.95
CA TRP A 4 80.02 40.20 -24.33
C TRP A 4 80.42 39.05 -23.40
N LEU A 5 79.64 38.99 -22.33
CA LEU A 5 79.76 38.25 -21.09
C LEU A 5 79.03 36.90 -21.27
N VAL A 6 79.63 35.82 -20.77
CA VAL A 6 79.00 34.51 -20.65
C VAL A 6 78.20 34.49 -19.35
N ILE A 7 76.87 34.41 -19.43
CA ILE A 7 76.01 33.91 -18.34
C ILE A 7 74.96 33.01 -18.96
N VAL A 8 75.13 31.70 -18.76
CA VAL A 8 74.14 30.66 -19.07
C VAL A 8 73.15 30.63 -17.91
N VAL A 9 71.92 31.10 -18.15
CA VAL A 9 70.80 30.94 -17.22
C VAL A 9 70.05 29.67 -17.61
N CYS A 10 70.25 28.61 -16.82
CA CYS A 10 69.38 27.43 -16.83
C CYS A 10 68.01 27.81 -16.27
N VAL A 11 67.02 27.99 -17.13
CA VAL A 11 65.62 28.10 -16.75
C VAL A 11 65.09 26.69 -16.50
N THR A 12 65.06 26.29 -15.23
CA THR A 12 64.36 25.09 -14.77
C THR A 12 62.86 25.33 -14.89
N ALA A 13 62.19 24.64 -15.81
CA ALA A 13 60.74 24.56 -15.88
C ALA A 13 60.23 23.75 -14.68
N LEU A 14 59.79 24.44 -13.63
CA LEU A 14 58.99 23.82 -12.57
C LEU A 14 57.61 23.55 -13.14
N ALA A 15 57.36 22.30 -13.54
CA ALA A 15 56.03 21.80 -13.81
C ALA A 15 55.24 21.82 -12.49
N SER A 16 54.35 22.81 -12.37
CA SER A 16 53.34 22.85 -11.32
C SER A 16 52.28 21.80 -11.64
N CYS A 17 52.43 20.60 -11.08
CA CYS A 17 51.34 19.64 -10.99
C CYS A 17 50.26 20.23 -10.09
N LYS A 18 49.30 20.94 -10.68
CA LYS A 18 48.06 21.30 -10.02
C LYS A 18 47.31 19.98 -9.83
N LYS A 19 47.33 19.44 -8.61
CA LYS A 19 46.48 18.33 -8.20
C LYS A 19 45.06 18.73 -8.58
N GLU A 20 44.45 18.04 -9.55
CA GLU A 20 43.02 18.20 -9.81
C GLU A 20 42.34 17.95 -8.48
N ASN A 21 41.62 18.96 -7.99
CA ASN A 21 40.75 18.77 -6.86
C ASN A 21 39.82 17.65 -7.28
N GLU A 22 39.92 16.50 -6.61
CA GLU A 22 38.80 15.58 -6.50
C GLU A 22 37.61 16.46 -6.13
N VAL A 23 36.73 16.68 -7.09
CA VAL A 23 35.40 17.18 -6.82
C VAL A 23 34.79 16.07 -5.99
N LYS A 24 34.90 16.18 -4.66
CA LYS A 24 33.94 15.52 -3.78
C LYS A 24 32.62 16.11 -4.21
N CYS A 25 31.89 15.40 -5.06
CA CYS A 25 30.45 15.58 -5.15
C CYS A 25 29.98 15.40 -3.72
N GLU A 26 29.60 16.49 -3.05
CA GLU A 26 28.79 16.34 -1.86
C GLU A 26 27.58 15.51 -2.31
N PRO A 27 27.27 14.39 -1.64
CA PRO A 27 26.09 13.61 -1.99
C PRO A 27 24.91 14.58 -2.02
N ALA A 28 24.13 14.53 -3.10
CA ALA A 28 22.93 15.35 -3.19
C ALA A 28 22.12 15.08 -1.93
N LEU A 29 21.94 16.10 -1.08
CA LEU A 29 21.18 15.97 0.15
C LEU A 29 19.77 15.53 -0.23
N ASP A 30 19.35 14.38 0.29
CA ASP A 30 18.01 13.88 0.11
C ASP A 30 17.02 14.77 0.86
N ALA A 31 16.12 15.41 0.13
CA ALA A 31 15.19 16.37 0.71
C ALA A 31 14.00 15.64 1.37
N PRO A 32 13.43 16.16 2.46
CA PRO A 32 12.20 15.62 3.03
C PRO A 32 11.08 15.60 1.98
N PHE A 33 10.32 14.51 1.91
CA PHE A 33 9.17 14.41 1.02
C PHE A 33 7.96 15.10 1.67
N ASN A 34 7.36 16.05 0.96
CA ASN A 34 6.18 16.76 1.46
C ASN A 34 4.89 15.99 1.15
N LEU A 35 4.54 15.04 2.01
CA LEU A 35 3.25 14.33 1.93
C LEU A 35 2.11 15.25 2.38
N ILE A 36 1.17 15.54 1.48
CA ILE A 36 -0.02 16.34 1.79
C ILE A 36 -1.13 15.39 2.26
N LEU A 37 -1.51 15.50 3.53
CA LEU A 37 -2.62 14.74 4.09
C LEU A 37 -3.93 15.54 3.97
N PRO A 38 -5.09 14.87 3.77
CA PRO A 38 -6.39 15.51 3.92
C PRO A 38 -6.52 16.17 5.29
N SER A 39 -7.06 17.39 5.33
CA SER A 39 -7.05 18.20 6.55
C SER A 39 -7.82 17.61 7.74
N HIS A 40 -8.78 16.71 7.47
CA HIS A 40 -9.58 16.00 8.44
C HIS A 40 -8.99 14.64 8.88
N PHE A 41 -7.84 14.25 8.34
CA PHE A 41 -7.15 13.01 8.72
C PHE A 41 -6.18 13.27 9.89
N PRO A 42 -5.96 12.27 10.76
CA PRO A 42 -4.92 12.36 11.77
C PRO A 42 -3.53 12.38 11.13
N PRO A 43 -2.50 12.89 11.84
CA PRO A 43 -1.12 12.76 11.37
C PRO A 43 -0.69 11.30 11.30
N ILE A 44 0.26 11.00 10.40
CA ILE A 44 0.92 9.69 10.31
C ILE A 44 2.27 9.78 11.03
N GLU A 45 2.56 8.79 11.88
CA GLU A 45 3.89 8.63 12.45
C GLU A 45 4.73 7.74 11.55
N PHE A 46 5.90 8.24 11.15
CA PHE A 46 6.87 7.48 10.35
C PHE A 46 7.97 6.92 11.25
N PRO A 47 8.52 5.72 10.96
CA PRO A 47 9.68 5.21 11.67
C PRO A 47 10.86 6.19 11.54
N GLU A 48 11.58 6.45 12.64
CA GLU A 48 12.75 7.36 12.65
C GLU A 48 13.84 6.89 11.67
N ASP A 49 14.02 5.58 11.53
CA ASP A 49 14.96 4.98 10.59
C ASP A 49 14.44 4.92 9.14
N ASN A 50 13.19 5.34 8.89
CA ASN A 50 12.55 5.30 7.58
C ASN A 50 11.56 6.47 7.31
N GLU A 51 11.92 7.69 7.73
CA GLU A 51 11.20 8.91 7.36
C GLU A 51 11.09 9.10 5.83
N LEU A 52 10.04 9.80 5.37
CA LEU A 52 9.84 10.05 3.95
C LEU A 52 10.79 11.13 3.42
N THR A 53 11.54 10.76 2.41
CA THR A 53 12.39 11.67 1.62
C THR A 53 12.13 11.47 0.13
N GLU A 54 12.46 12.46 -0.69
CA GLU A 54 12.24 12.41 -2.13
C GLU A 54 12.91 11.17 -2.75
N LYS A 55 14.14 10.82 -2.35
CA LYS A 55 14.86 9.69 -2.94
C LYS A 55 14.43 8.34 -2.37
N ARG A 56 13.96 8.26 -1.13
CA ARG A 56 13.33 7.03 -0.61
C ARG A 56 12.04 6.71 -1.34
N VAL A 57 11.18 7.71 -1.55
CA VAL A 57 9.92 7.55 -2.29
C VAL A 57 10.19 7.25 -3.77
N GLU A 58 11.14 7.95 -4.42
CA GLU A 58 11.51 7.67 -5.82
C GLU A 58 12.04 6.23 -5.98
N LEU A 59 12.97 5.80 -5.12
CA LEU A 59 13.49 4.44 -5.14
C LEU A 59 12.37 3.41 -4.93
N GLY A 60 11.49 3.65 -3.96
CA GLY A 60 10.36 2.78 -3.67
C GLY A 60 9.41 2.64 -4.85
N ARG A 61 9.07 3.77 -5.48
CA ARG A 61 8.22 3.81 -6.66
C ARG A 61 8.81 3.03 -7.82
N ARG A 62 10.13 3.11 -8.05
CA ARG A 62 10.80 2.28 -9.08
C ARG A 62 10.70 0.80 -8.75
N LEU A 63 11.02 0.42 -7.52
CA LEU A 63 11.03 -0.97 -7.06
C LEU A 63 9.63 -1.60 -7.05
N PHE A 64 8.60 -0.86 -6.65
CA PHE A 64 7.21 -1.32 -6.62
C PHE A 64 6.73 -1.81 -8.00
N TYR A 65 7.25 -1.21 -9.08
CA TYR A 65 6.94 -1.57 -10.46
C TYR A 65 8.03 -2.41 -11.15
N ASP A 66 9.10 -2.76 -10.44
CA ASP A 66 10.23 -3.50 -11.01
C ASP A 66 9.95 -5.01 -11.03
N THR A 67 9.92 -5.60 -12.22
CA THR A 67 9.60 -7.03 -12.34
C THR A 67 10.75 -7.93 -11.89
N ARG A 68 11.96 -7.38 -11.73
CA ARG A 68 13.15 -8.11 -11.23
C ARG A 68 13.02 -8.59 -9.78
N LEU A 69 11.96 -8.16 -9.08
CA LEU A 69 11.64 -8.71 -7.76
C LEU A 69 11.00 -10.11 -7.83
N SER A 70 10.47 -10.52 -8.99
CA SER A 70 9.94 -11.86 -9.24
C SER A 70 10.97 -12.76 -9.91
N ALA A 71 10.99 -14.05 -9.54
CA ALA A 71 12.06 -14.96 -9.97
C ALA A 71 12.13 -15.21 -11.49
N ASP A 72 11.01 -15.02 -12.21
CA ASP A 72 10.92 -15.15 -13.67
C ASP A 72 10.84 -13.79 -14.39
N ASN A 73 11.01 -12.69 -13.66
CA ASN A 73 10.91 -11.32 -14.14
C ASN A 73 9.55 -10.95 -14.79
N SER A 74 8.47 -11.67 -14.48
CA SER A 74 7.15 -11.51 -15.12
C SER A 74 6.21 -10.53 -14.41
N ILE A 75 6.34 -10.35 -13.09
CA ILE A 75 5.41 -9.56 -12.28
C ILE A 75 6.14 -8.61 -11.31
N SER A 76 5.45 -7.56 -10.88
CA SER A 76 5.88 -6.64 -9.82
C SER A 76 4.74 -6.42 -8.82
N CYS A 77 4.96 -5.62 -7.77
CA CYS A 77 3.89 -5.31 -6.81
C CYS A 77 2.70 -4.67 -7.52
N GLY A 78 2.98 -3.80 -8.51
CA GLY A 78 1.97 -3.17 -9.35
C GLY A 78 1.16 -4.11 -10.25
N SER A 79 1.55 -5.39 -10.41
CA SER A 79 0.75 -6.38 -11.13
C SER A 79 -0.51 -6.79 -10.34
N CYS A 80 -0.38 -6.93 -9.01
CA CYS A 80 -1.46 -7.31 -8.10
C CYS A 80 -2.06 -6.11 -7.34
N HIS A 81 -1.36 -4.98 -7.30
CA HIS A 81 -1.80 -3.74 -6.68
C HIS A 81 -1.91 -2.62 -7.73
N GLN A 82 -2.96 -2.72 -8.54
CA GLN A 82 -3.21 -1.85 -9.69
C GLN A 82 -3.88 -0.55 -9.23
N GLN A 83 -3.30 0.59 -9.57
CA GLN A 83 -3.81 1.90 -9.15
C GLN A 83 -5.27 2.13 -9.55
N ALA A 84 -5.69 1.67 -10.74
CA ALA A 84 -7.06 1.80 -11.22
C ALA A 84 -8.08 1.03 -10.36
N SER A 85 -7.64 -0.02 -9.66
CA SER A 85 -8.42 -0.78 -8.68
C SER A 85 -8.06 -0.37 -7.25
N ALA A 86 -7.76 0.91 -7.03
CA ALA A 86 -7.33 1.46 -5.75
C ALA A 86 -6.12 0.72 -5.13
N PHE A 87 -5.17 0.26 -5.93
CA PHE A 87 -4.06 -0.60 -5.49
C PHE A 87 -4.49 -1.94 -4.87
N SER A 88 -5.60 -2.49 -5.32
CA SER A 88 -5.93 -3.92 -5.26
C SER A 88 -5.81 -4.52 -6.67
N ASP A 89 -6.34 -5.72 -6.89
CA ASP A 89 -6.66 -6.20 -8.23
C ASP A 89 -8.15 -6.53 -8.34
N ASN A 90 -8.59 -6.82 -9.57
CA ASN A 90 -9.96 -7.19 -9.87
C ASN A 90 -10.17 -8.71 -9.99
N LEU A 91 -9.37 -9.49 -9.25
CA LEU A 91 -9.38 -10.95 -9.27
C LEU A 91 -9.84 -11.52 -7.93
N SER A 92 -10.50 -12.67 -7.94
CA SER A 92 -10.85 -13.34 -6.69
C SER A 92 -9.61 -13.69 -5.87
N ILE A 93 -8.60 -14.20 -6.55
CA ILE A 93 -7.28 -14.50 -6.01
C ILE A 93 -6.27 -14.15 -7.11
N SER A 94 -5.22 -13.42 -6.76
CA SER A 94 -4.18 -13.00 -7.70
C SER A 94 -3.40 -14.20 -8.26
N GLU A 95 -2.95 -14.07 -9.51
CA GLU A 95 -1.97 -14.97 -10.10
C GLU A 95 -0.57 -14.40 -9.93
N GLY A 96 0.36 -15.20 -9.39
CA GLY A 96 1.78 -14.89 -9.33
C GLY A 96 2.56 -15.43 -10.52
N ILE A 97 3.84 -15.72 -10.30
CA ILE A 97 4.72 -16.24 -11.36
C ILE A 97 4.17 -17.55 -11.95
N GLU A 98 4.43 -17.79 -13.23
CA GLU A 98 3.98 -18.99 -13.94
C GLU A 98 2.45 -19.25 -13.90
N GLY A 99 1.63 -18.26 -13.51
CA GLY A 99 0.18 -18.40 -13.34
C GLY A 99 -0.22 -19.18 -12.08
N ARG A 100 0.66 -19.27 -11.08
CA ARG A 100 0.33 -19.88 -9.79
C ARG A 100 -0.70 -19.04 -9.06
N VAL A 101 -1.72 -19.67 -8.51
CA VAL A 101 -2.81 -18.96 -7.82
C VAL A 101 -2.40 -18.76 -6.36
N GLY A 102 -2.51 -17.52 -5.89
CA GLY A 102 -2.21 -17.14 -4.51
C GLY A 102 -3.18 -17.73 -3.48
N PHE A 103 -3.12 -17.20 -2.26
CA PHE A 103 -3.94 -17.68 -1.14
C PHE A 103 -5.19 -16.84 -0.86
N ARG A 104 -5.14 -15.54 -1.13
CA ARG A 104 -6.20 -14.57 -0.80
C ARG A 104 -6.37 -13.51 -1.89
N ASN A 105 -7.48 -12.78 -1.82
CA ASN A 105 -7.69 -11.58 -2.60
C ASN A 105 -6.66 -10.50 -2.21
N SER A 106 -6.17 -9.75 -3.20
CA SER A 106 -5.21 -8.66 -3.01
C SER A 106 -5.90 -7.46 -2.36
N PRO A 107 -5.56 -7.07 -1.12
CA PRO A 107 -6.19 -5.91 -0.50
C PRO A 107 -5.68 -4.61 -1.14
N THR A 108 -6.50 -3.56 -1.08
CA THR A 108 -6.07 -2.19 -1.42
C THR A 108 -4.89 -1.74 -0.54
N LEU A 109 -3.90 -1.08 -1.17
CA LEU A 109 -2.84 -0.34 -0.47
C LEU A 109 -3.21 1.12 -0.16
N GLY A 110 -4.40 1.57 -0.56
CA GLY A 110 -4.92 2.88 -0.21
C GLY A 110 -4.96 3.06 1.31
N ASN A 111 -4.34 4.13 1.80
CA ASN A 111 -4.21 4.44 3.22
C ASN A 111 -3.52 3.36 4.06
N VAL A 112 -2.68 2.51 3.46
CA VAL A 112 -1.95 1.46 4.20
C VAL A 112 -1.03 2.03 5.29
N ALA A 113 -0.60 3.29 5.14
CA ALA A 113 0.16 4.03 6.14
C ALA A 113 -0.53 4.15 7.52
N TYR A 114 -1.86 4.05 7.58
CA TYR A 114 -2.63 4.11 8.83
C TYR A 114 -2.85 2.75 9.47
N GLN A 115 -2.37 1.66 8.87
CA GLN A 115 -2.58 0.32 9.41
C GLN A 115 -1.49 -0.05 10.43
N GLU A 116 -1.91 -0.40 11.65
CA GLU A 116 -1.00 -0.88 12.70
C GLU A 116 -0.53 -2.33 12.48
N ARG A 117 -1.34 -3.12 11.77
CA ARG A 117 -1.07 -4.53 11.46
C ARG A 117 -1.51 -4.85 10.05
N LEU A 118 -0.70 -5.59 9.32
CA LEU A 118 -0.90 -5.94 7.92
C LEU A 118 -1.40 -7.38 7.76
N PHE A 119 -1.85 -7.69 6.55
CA PHE A 119 -2.62 -8.89 6.19
C PHE A 119 -3.98 -9.04 6.89
N GLY A 120 -4.79 -9.96 6.39
CA GLY A 120 -6.14 -10.22 6.89
C GLY A 120 -6.14 -10.85 8.29
N GLU A 121 -5.12 -11.61 8.65
CA GLU A 121 -4.96 -12.20 9.99
C GLU A 121 -4.24 -11.26 10.97
N GLY A 122 -3.62 -10.19 10.47
CA GLY A 122 -2.97 -9.16 11.29
C GLY A 122 -1.68 -9.63 11.95
N GLY A 123 -0.91 -10.50 11.28
CA GLY A 123 0.33 -11.07 11.83
C GLY A 123 1.55 -10.19 11.67
N VAL A 124 1.54 -9.25 10.71
CA VAL A 124 2.72 -8.45 10.35
C VAL A 124 2.63 -7.04 10.92
N PRO A 125 3.66 -6.57 11.66
CA PRO A 125 3.56 -5.33 12.43
C PRO A 125 3.94 -4.05 11.66
N ASN A 126 4.54 -4.14 10.47
CA ASN A 126 4.93 -2.98 9.67
C ASN A 126 5.13 -3.34 8.20
N LEU A 127 5.15 -2.31 7.34
CA LEU A 127 5.26 -2.46 5.89
C LEU A 127 6.60 -3.04 5.46
N GLU A 128 7.69 -2.63 6.11
CA GLU A 128 9.05 -3.10 5.78
C GLU A 128 9.16 -4.63 5.84
N ILE A 129 8.53 -5.26 6.84
CA ILE A 129 8.51 -6.72 6.96
C ILE A 129 7.49 -7.35 6.00
N GLN A 130 6.35 -6.69 5.75
CA GLN A 130 5.31 -7.23 4.88
C GLN A 130 5.83 -7.49 3.47
N ILE A 131 6.68 -6.61 2.94
CA ILE A 131 7.27 -6.71 1.59
C ILE A 131 8.08 -7.99 1.39
N LEU A 132 8.63 -8.59 2.45
CA LEU A 132 9.37 -9.85 2.35
C LEU A 132 8.46 -11.06 2.07
N ALA A 133 7.18 -10.99 2.45
CA ALA A 133 6.25 -12.07 2.26
C ALA A 133 5.93 -12.36 0.78
N PRO A 134 5.48 -11.38 -0.05
CA PRO A 134 5.24 -11.63 -1.47
C PRO A 134 6.52 -12.07 -2.20
N ILE A 135 7.69 -11.52 -1.83
CA ILE A 135 8.99 -11.90 -2.40
C ILE A 135 9.28 -13.39 -2.20
N GLY A 136 9.03 -13.91 -1.01
CA GLY A 136 9.34 -15.30 -0.65
C GLY A 136 8.21 -16.31 -0.87
N ASP A 137 6.99 -15.87 -1.20
CA ASP A 137 5.86 -16.79 -1.41
C ASP A 137 5.97 -17.47 -2.78
N GLU A 138 5.87 -18.81 -2.78
CA GLU A 138 6.02 -19.65 -3.96
C GLU A 138 4.91 -19.44 -5.01
N ASN A 139 3.76 -18.89 -4.60
CA ASN A 139 2.64 -18.59 -5.48
C ASN A 139 2.58 -17.12 -5.90
N GLU A 140 3.49 -16.29 -5.37
CA GLU A 140 3.62 -14.88 -5.73
C GLU A 140 4.92 -14.67 -6.50
N PHE A 141 6.00 -14.16 -5.87
CA PHE A 141 7.25 -13.84 -6.58
C PHE A 141 8.25 -15.01 -6.62
N ASP A 142 8.17 -15.96 -5.68
CA ASP A 142 9.03 -17.15 -5.55
C ASP A 142 10.54 -16.85 -5.67
N HIS A 143 11.00 -15.75 -5.06
CA HIS A 143 12.34 -15.23 -5.27
C HIS A 143 13.20 -15.17 -4.01
N ASP A 144 14.51 -15.26 -4.20
CA ASP A 144 15.51 -15.22 -3.13
C ASP A 144 16.09 -13.80 -3.07
N VAL A 145 15.99 -13.18 -1.90
CA VAL A 145 16.46 -11.82 -1.64
C VAL A 145 17.94 -11.63 -2.00
N VAL A 146 18.80 -12.64 -1.84
CA VAL A 146 20.23 -12.54 -2.17
C VAL A 146 20.44 -12.44 -3.69
N ILE A 147 19.59 -13.09 -4.47
CA ILE A 147 19.64 -13.02 -5.94
C ILE A 147 19.15 -11.64 -6.38
N ILE A 148 18.04 -11.17 -5.83
CA ILE A 148 17.51 -9.81 -6.08
C ILE A 148 18.59 -8.76 -5.79
N GLU A 149 19.23 -8.83 -4.63
CA GLU A 149 20.28 -7.88 -4.24
C GLU A 149 21.41 -7.84 -5.29
N ALA A 150 21.93 -9.01 -5.69
CA ALA A 150 23.01 -9.08 -6.66
C ALA A 150 22.61 -8.52 -8.04
N GLU A 151 21.36 -8.73 -8.45
CA GLU A 151 20.84 -8.21 -9.71
C GLU A 151 20.63 -6.69 -9.66
N LEU A 152 19.98 -6.19 -8.61
CA LEU A 152 19.68 -4.76 -8.48
C LEU A 152 20.93 -3.92 -8.20
N GLN A 153 21.96 -4.47 -7.55
CA GLN A 153 23.26 -3.80 -7.39
C GLN A 153 23.99 -3.55 -8.72
N ALA A 154 23.70 -4.36 -9.75
CA ALA A 154 24.25 -4.14 -11.08
C ALA A 154 23.58 -2.95 -11.81
N ASP A 155 22.45 -2.46 -11.30
CA ASP A 155 21.74 -1.29 -11.83
C ASP A 155 22.33 0.01 -11.23
N PRO A 156 23.07 0.81 -12.01
CA PRO A 156 23.71 2.01 -11.49
C PRO A 156 22.71 3.09 -11.05
N ILE A 157 21.48 3.08 -11.59
CA ILE A 157 20.45 4.05 -11.21
C ILE A 157 19.92 3.71 -9.83
N LEU A 158 19.50 2.46 -9.62
CA LEU A 158 18.97 2.02 -8.32
C LEU A 158 20.04 2.07 -7.23
N ASN A 159 21.28 1.67 -7.54
CA ASN A 159 22.35 1.71 -6.56
C ASN A 159 22.70 3.16 -6.15
N ASN A 160 22.74 4.10 -7.11
CA ASN A 160 22.95 5.51 -6.79
C ASN A 160 21.80 6.12 -5.98
N LEU A 161 20.55 5.75 -6.29
CA LEU A 161 19.39 6.17 -5.49
C LEU A 161 19.48 5.66 -4.05
N SER A 162 19.85 4.39 -3.85
CA SER A 162 20.05 3.82 -2.52
C SER A 162 21.17 4.52 -1.75
N LEU A 163 22.29 4.83 -2.42
CA LEU A 163 23.39 5.57 -1.80
C LEU A 163 22.95 6.96 -1.31
N ILE A 164 22.10 7.66 -2.05
CA ILE A 164 21.58 8.96 -1.61
C ILE A 164 20.53 8.80 -0.49
N ALA A 165 19.62 7.84 -0.62
CA ALA A 165 18.47 7.65 0.28
C ALA A 165 18.84 7.02 1.64
N TYR A 166 19.88 6.19 1.67
CA TYR A 166 20.23 5.34 2.81
C TYR A 166 21.73 5.24 3.11
N ASP A 167 22.60 5.95 2.37
CA ASP A 167 24.06 5.88 2.52
C ASP A 167 24.63 4.45 2.41
N ARG A 168 24.04 3.66 1.51
CA ARG A 168 24.44 2.27 1.26
C ARG A 168 24.09 1.82 -0.15
N ASP A 169 24.85 0.85 -0.65
CA ASP A 169 24.46 0.12 -1.86
C ASP A 169 23.09 -0.53 -1.67
N ILE A 170 22.38 -0.75 -2.77
CA ILE A 170 21.06 -1.37 -2.73
C ILE A 170 21.18 -2.79 -2.16
N ASP A 171 20.36 -3.05 -1.15
CA ASP A 171 20.25 -4.30 -0.44
C ASP A 171 18.83 -4.48 0.11
N ILE A 172 18.52 -5.62 0.75
CA ILE A 172 17.19 -5.91 1.26
C ILE A 172 16.69 -4.87 2.27
N TYR A 173 17.60 -4.26 3.02
CA TYR A 173 17.27 -3.18 3.96
C TYR A 173 16.72 -1.97 3.20
N SER A 174 17.43 -1.51 2.17
CA SER A 174 17.01 -0.36 1.36
C SER A 174 15.77 -0.67 0.50
N ILE A 175 15.65 -1.89 -0.04
CA ILE A 175 14.54 -2.32 -0.89
C ILE A 175 13.21 -2.27 -0.11
N THR A 176 13.17 -2.98 1.02
CA THR A 176 11.96 -3.05 1.87
C THR A 176 11.55 -1.67 2.38
N ARG A 177 12.52 -0.86 2.81
CA ARG A 177 12.25 0.49 3.32
C ARG A 177 11.78 1.45 2.24
N ALA A 178 12.37 1.39 1.05
CA ALA A 178 12.00 2.27 -0.04
C ALA A 178 10.58 1.97 -0.53
N ILE A 179 10.26 0.69 -0.78
CA ILE A 179 8.91 0.29 -1.17
C ILE A 179 7.89 0.74 -0.10
N ALA A 180 8.19 0.51 1.18
CA ALA A 180 7.34 0.96 2.28
C ALA A 180 7.17 2.49 2.33
N CYS A 181 8.19 3.28 1.99
CA CYS A 181 8.06 4.73 1.86
C CYS A 181 7.10 5.11 0.72
N PHE A 182 7.18 4.43 -0.43
CA PHE A 182 6.28 4.70 -1.56
C PHE A 182 4.84 4.32 -1.23
N GLU A 183 4.59 3.14 -0.67
CA GLU A 183 3.26 2.71 -0.23
C GLU A 183 2.63 3.68 0.77
N ARG A 184 3.43 4.27 1.66
CA ARG A 184 2.94 5.30 2.60
C ARG A 184 2.47 6.59 1.94
N THR A 185 2.82 6.83 0.67
CA THR A 185 2.33 7.98 -0.09
C THR A 185 0.98 7.73 -0.76
N MET A 186 0.48 6.48 -0.75
CA MET A 186 -0.80 6.08 -1.34
C MET A 186 -1.98 6.50 -0.45
N ILE A 187 -2.15 7.81 -0.26
CA ILE A 187 -3.21 8.40 0.57
C ILE A 187 -4.43 8.74 -0.28
N THR A 188 -5.60 8.29 0.19
CA THR A 188 -6.91 8.53 -0.41
C THR A 188 -7.84 9.17 0.62
N GLY A 189 -8.48 10.27 0.24
CA GLY A 189 -9.26 11.11 1.17
C GLY A 189 -9.86 12.35 0.52
N GLY A 190 -10.04 12.34 -0.80
CA GLY A 190 -10.69 13.40 -1.59
C GLY A 190 -12.01 12.94 -2.23
N SER A 191 -12.65 11.88 -1.71
CA SER A 191 -13.89 11.35 -2.29
C SER A 191 -15.07 12.33 -2.11
N PRO A 192 -16.21 12.11 -2.81
CA PRO A 192 -17.43 12.88 -2.56
C PRO A 192 -17.85 12.91 -1.08
N TYR A 193 -17.68 11.81 -0.35
CA TYR A 193 -17.88 11.77 1.09
C TYR A 193 -16.94 12.73 1.84
N ASP A 194 -15.65 12.74 1.50
CA ASP A 194 -14.68 13.65 2.16
C ASP A 194 -15.02 15.12 1.90
N LYS A 195 -15.38 15.48 0.66
CA LYS A 195 -15.84 16.83 0.30
C LYS A 195 -17.09 17.24 1.07
N HIS A 196 -17.98 16.28 1.36
CA HIS A 196 -19.14 16.50 2.22
C HIS A 196 -18.78 16.74 3.68
N VAL A 197 -17.89 15.94 4.25
CA VAL A 197 -17.40 16.12 5.63
C VAL A 197 -16.72 17.49 5.79
N LEU A 198 -16.01 17.96 4.78
CA LEU A 198 -15.35 19.28 4.76
C LEU A 198 -16.32 20.44 4.48
N GLY A 199 -17.58 20.16 4.11
CA GLY A 199 -18.57 21.18 3.75
C GLY A 199 -18.32 21.85 2.40
N GLU A 200 -17.50 21.23 1.53
CA GLU A 200 -17.16 21.72 0.20
C GLU A 200 -18.23 21.38 -0.84
N GLU A 201 -18.83 20.18 -0.73
CA GLU A 201 -19.87 19.68 -1.63
C GLU A 201 -20.87 18.78 -0.87
N SER A 202 -22.16 18.84 -1.18
CA SER A 202 -23.13 17.95 -0.55
C SER A 202 -23.23 16.61 -1.28
N LEU A 203 -23.32 15.51 -0.53
CA LEU A 203 -23.76 14.23 -1.07
C LEU A 203 -25.18 14.32 -1.66
N THR A 204 -25.50 13.39 -2.55
CA THR A 204 -26.88 13.24 -3.08
C THR A 204 -27.85 12.85 -1.96
N GLU A 205 -29.15 13.10 -2.15
CA GLU A 205 -30.17 12.71 -1.16
C GLU A 205 -30.13 11.21 -0.84
N ASP A 206 -29.91 10.37 -1.86
CA ASP A 206 -29.79 8.92 -1.67
C ASP A 206 -28.53 8.51 -0.92
N ALA A 207 -27.38 9.15 -1.20
CA ALA A 207 -26.15 8.86 -0.47
C ALA A 207 -26.21 9.36 0.99
N LEU A 208 -26.90 10.47 1.26
CA LEU A 208 -27.16 10.94 2.62
C LEU A 208 -28.06 9.96 3.39
N ALA A 209 -29.17 9.50 2.77
CA ALA A 209 -30.03 8.48 3.37
C ALA A 209 -29.26 7.16 3.62
N GLY A 210 -28.41 6.76 2.67
CA GLY A 210 -27.53 5.60 2.81
C GLY A 210 -26.53 5.74 3.96
N MET A 211 -25.98 6.93 4.14
CA MET A 211 -25.09 7.23 5.26
C MET A 211 -25.83 7.14 6.61
N GLU A 212 -27.06 7.65 6.69
CA GLU A 212 -27.89 7.53 7.90
C GLU A 212 -28.19 6.06 8.23
N LEU A 213 -28.51 5.25 7.22
CA LEU A 213 -28.70 3.81 7.38
C LEU A 213 -27.41 3.14 7.88
N PHE A 214 -26.26 3.42 7.27
CA PHE A 214 -24.97 2.81 7.60
C PHE A 214 -24.57 3.01 9.08
N TYR A 215 -24.88 4.19 9.65
CA TYR A 215 -24.62 4.52 11.04
C TYR A 215 -25.78 4.26 12.01
N SER A 216 -26.91 3.74 11.51
CA SER A 216 -28.06 3.40 12.35
C SER A 216 -27.74 2.26 13.32
N GLU A 217 -28.48 2.20 14.43
CA GLU A 217 -28.38 1.08 15.38
C GLU A 217 -28.84 -0.25 14.76
N GLU A 218 -29.69 -0.20 13.72
CA GLU A 218 -30.25 -1.38 13.07
C GLU A 218 -29.23 -2.06 12.16
N LEU A 219 -28.52 -1.30 11.31
CA LEU A 219 -27.52 -1.86 10.41
C LEU A 219 -26.14 -1.99 11.08
N ALA A 220 -25.83 -1.07 12.01
CA ALA A 220 -24.61 -1.05 12.82
C ALA A 220 -23.28 -1.15 12.05
N CYS A 221 -23.25 -0.91 10.73
CA CYS A 221 -22.06 -1.05 9.89
C CYS A 221 -20.90 -0.16 10.38
N GLY A 222 -21.26 1.06 10.82
CA GLY A 222 -20.35 2.02 11.42
C GLY A 222 -19.72 1.60 12.75
N THR A 223 -20.07 0.43 13.31
CA THR A 223 -19.42 -0.11 14.52
C THR A 223 -18.03 -0.65 14.20
N CYS A 224 -17.89 -1.43 13.12
CA CYS A 224 -16.61 -1.96 12.67
C CYS A 224 -15.96 -1.09 11.59
N HIS A 225 -16.77 -0.42 10.75
CA HIS A 225 -16.28 0.43 9.68
C HIS A 225 -16.43 1.91 10.04
N SER A 226 -15.52 2.41 10.86
CA SER A 226 -15.63 3.73 11.48
C SER A 226 -14.41 4.63 11.26
N GLY A 227 -14.52 5.89 11.70
CA GLY A 227 -13.43 6.84 11.69
C GLY A 227 -13.01 7.30 10.28
N HIS A 228 -11.89 8.00 10.21
CA HIS A 228 -11.40 8.59 8.96
C HIS A 228 -11.08 7.56 7.88
N ASN A 229 -10.82 6.29 8.23
CA ASN A 229 -10.45 5.25 7.27
C ASN A 229 -11.50 4.14 7.13
N PHE A 230 -12.71 4.30 7.69
CA PHE A 230 -13.78 3.29 7.62
C PHE A 230 -13.36 1.88 8.07
N THR A 231 -12.58 1.82 9.15
CA THR A 231 -12.14 0.58 9.79
C THR A 231 -11.81 0.84 11.25
N ASP A 232 -12.15 -0.12 12.11
CA ASP A 232 -11.75 -0.17 13.52
C ASP A 232 -10.38 -0.83 13.72
N GLY A 233 -9.78 -1.39 12.67
CA GLY A 233 -8.55 -2.20 12.74
C GLY A 233 -8.70 -3.50 13.54
N GLY A 234 -9.94 -3.84 13.94
CA GLY A 234 -10.29 -5.01 14.73
C GLY A 234 -10.37 -6.28 13.90
N PHE A 235 -10.65 -7.41 14.57
CA PHE A 235 -10.75 -8.72 13.94
C PHE A 235 -12.10 -9.34 14.25
N HIS A 236 -12.87 -9.64 13.21
CA HIS A 236 -14.25 -10.11 13.33
C HIS A 236 -14.50 -11.28 12.40
N ASN A 237 -15.46 -12.12 12.79
CA ASN A 237 -15.99 -13.15 11.91
C ASN A 237 -17.38 -12.72 11.47
N ILE A 238 -17.56 -12.54 10.17
CA ILE A 238 -18.80 -12.04 9.58
C ILE A 238 -19.80 -13.15 9.21
N GLY A 239 -19.53 -14.38 9.65
CA GLY A 239 -20.36 -15.53 9.32
C GLY A 239 -20.33 -15.90 7.84
N LEU A 240 -19.24 -15.64 7.11
CA LEU A 240 -19.14 -15.95 5.69
C LEU A 240 -19.31 -17.45 5.41
N TYR A 241 -18.78 -18.29 6.31
CA TYR A 241 -18.91 -19.75 6.27
C TYR A 241 -19.18 -20.30 7.67
N GLU A 242 -19.92 -21.42 7.78
CA GLU A 242 -20.03 -22.16 9.04
C GLU A 242 -18.69 -22.84 9.42
N ILE A 243 -17.92 -23.24 8.41
CA ILE A 243 -16.59 -23.85 8.55
C ILE A 243 -15.64 -23.16 7.58
N TYR A 244 -14.56 -22.59 8.13
CA TYR A 244 -13.53 -21.92 7.35
C TYR A 244 -12.36 -22.85 7.06
N GLU A 245 -11.98 -22.98 5.78
CA GLU A 245 -10.72 -23.62 5.38
C GLU A 245 -9.51 -22.73 5.72
N ASP A 246 -9.62 -21.44 5.42
CA ASP A 246 -8.70 -20.42 5.93
C ASP A 246 -9.13 -19.97 7.32
N ALA A 247 -8.42 -20.46 8.34
CA ALA A 247 -8.72 -20.17 9.73
C ALA A 247 -8.49 -18.68 10.13
N GLY A 248 -7.96 -17.84 9.24
CA GLY A 248 -7.80 -16.41 9.48
C GLY A 248 -6.81 -16.12 10.62
N ARG A 249 -7.21 -15.27 11.56
CA ARG A 249 -6.40 -14.85 12.72
C ARG A 249 -5.84 -16.01 13.55
N PHE A 250 -6.59 -17.11 13.67
CA PHE A 250 -6.14 -18.33 14.35
C PHE A 250 -4.76 -18.82 13.88
N ARG A 251 -4.42 -18.63 12.60
CA ARG A 251 -3.12 -19.05 12.03
C ARG A 251 -1.92 -18.43 12.75
N ILE A 252 -2.11 -17.27 13.39
CA ILE A 252 -1.09 -16.55 14.13
C ILE A 252 -1.22 -16.77 15.63
N THR A 253 -2.45 -16.78 16.15
CA THR A 253 -2.69 -16.78 17.61
C THR A 253 -2.83 -18.18 18.20
N SER A 254 -3.22 -19.18 17.38
CA SER A 254 -3.60 -20.53 17.83
C SER A 254 -4.74 -20.55 18.86
N ASP A 255 -5.51 -19.46 18.99
CA ASP A 255 -6.65 -19.35 19.89
C ASP A 255 -7.94 -19.70 19.13
N GLU A 256 -8.66 -20.73 19.59
CA GLU A 256 -9.91 -21.18 18.95
C GLU A 256 -10.95 -20.05 18.83
N GLU A 257 -10.95 -19.05 19.72
CA GLU A 257 -11.84 -17.89 19.63
C GLU A 257 -11.50 -16.96 18.44
N ASP A 258 -10.30 -17.07 17.86
CA ASP A 258 -9.85 -16.30 16.69
C ASP A 258 -10.12 -17.00 15.35
N LYS A 259 -10.67 -18.21 15.37
CA LYS A 259 -10.94 -18.98 14.16
C LYS A 259 -11.98 -18.28 13.27
N GLY A 260 -11.61 -18.10 12.01
CA GLY A 260 -12.43 -17.42 10.99
C GLY A 260 -12.56 -15.90 11.21
N LYS A 261 -11.80 -15.31 12.14
CA LYS A 261 -11.74 -13.84 12.29
C LYS A 261 -10.73 -13.26 11.32
N PHE A 262 -11.12 -12.17 10.67
CA PHE A 262 -10.28 -11.39 9.76
C PHE A 262 -10.35 -9.93 10.16
N LYS A 263 -9.28 -9.20 9.84
CA LYS A 263 -9.17 -7.76 10.05
C LYS A 263 -10.27 -7.05 9.28
N THR A 264 -10.92 -6.07 9.90
CA THR A 264 -11.85 -5.17 9.20
C THR A 264 -11.12 -4.38 8.12
N PRO A 265 -11.41 -4.57 6.82
CA PRO A 265 -10.80 -3.74 5.78
C PRO A 265 -11.38 -2.32 5.82
N SER A 266 -10.63 -1.36 5.27
CA SER A 266 -11.18 -0.03 4.97
C SER A 266 -12.26 -0.15 3.89
N LEU A 267 -13.29 0.70 3.97
CA LEU A 267 -14.28 0.85 2.89
C LEU A 267 -13.95 1.98 1.91
N ARG A 268 -12.81 2.66 2.06
CA ARG A 268 -12.40 3.67 1.08
C ARG A 268 -12.13 3.01 -0.26
N ASN A 269 -12.68 3.58 -1.33
CA ASN A 269 -12.64 3.04 -2.68
C ASN A 269 -13.23 1.62 -2.82
N ILE A 270 -14.14 1.21 -1.92
CA ILE A 270 -14.67 -0.16 -1.91
C ILE A 270 -15.29 -0.58 -3.26
N GLU A 271 -15.91 0.36 -3.97
CA GLU A 271 -16.49 0.12 -5.30
C GLU A 271 -15.47 -0.38 -6.34
N GLU A 272 -14.21 0.01 -6.21
CA GLU A 272 -13.14 -0.28 -7.19
C GLU A 272 -12.25 -1.46 -6.77
N THR A 273 -12.59 -2.12 -5.67
CA THR A 273 -11.81 -3.23 -5.06
C THR A 273 -12.57 -4.56 -5.07
N TYR A 274 -13.51 -4.70 -6.00
CA TYR A 274 -14.18 -5.99 -6.24
C TYR A 274 -13.18 -7.00 -6.81
N PRO A 275 -13.37 -8.31 -6.60
CA PRO A 275 -14.40 -8.94 -5.76
C PRO A 275 -14.07 -8.90 -4.27
N TYR A 276 -15.07 -9.13 -3.43
CA TYR A 276 -15.06 -8.89 -1.99
C TYR A 276 -14.78 -10.14 -1.15
N MET A 277 -14.51 -9.88 0.13
CA MET A 277 -14.07 -10.85 1.15
C MET A 277 -12.61 -11.28 0.98
N HIS A 278 -12.06 -11.92 2.01
CA HIS A 278 -10.64 -12.34 2.03
C HIS A 278 -10.23 -13.27 0.88
N ASN A 279 -11.20 -13.91 0.21
CA ASN A 279 -11.01 -14.86 -0.87
C ASN A 279 -11.69 -14.43 -2.19
N GLY A 280 -12.22 -13.20 -2.26
CA GLY A 280 -12.89 -12.71 -3.46
C GLY A 280 -14.12 -13.51 -3.88
N SER A 281 -14.80 -14.15 -2.91
CA SER A 281 -15.95 -15.04 -3.18
C SER A 281 -17.25 -14.31 -3.54
N ILE A 282 -17.36 -13.02 -3.25
CA ILE A 282 -18.55 -12.20 -3.50
C ILE A 282 -18.23 -11.15 -4.56
N GLN A 283 -19.04 -11.03 -5.61
CA GLN A 283 -18.66 -10.26 -6.80
C GLN A 283 -19.11 -8.80 -6.76
N THR A 284 -20.21 -8.50 -6.08
CA THR A 284 -20.78 -7.14 -6.07
C THR A 284 -21.12 -6.66 -4.66
N LEU A 285 -21.17 -5.34 -4.47
CA LEU A 285 -21.58 -4.75 -3.18
C LEU A 285 -23.02 -5.12 -2.82
N GLU A 286 -23.89 -5.31 -3.82
CA GLU A 286 -25.25 -5.82 -3.62
C GLU A 286 -25.23 -7.19 -2.95
N GLU A 287 -24.36 -8.10 -3.41
CA GLU A 287 -24.22 -9.43 -2.84
C GLU A 287 -23.58 -9.38 -1.44
N VAL A 288 -22.68 -8.42 -1.18
CA VAL A 288 -22.16 -8.17 0.18
C VAL A 288 -23.29 -7.76 1.13
N ILE A 289 -24.13 -6.82 0.72
CA ILE A 289 -25.29 -6.39 1.52
C ILE A 289 -26.28 -7.55 1.69
N ASP A 290 -26.49 -8.37 0.67
CA ASP A 290 -27.34 -9.56 0.77
C ASP A 290 -26.79 -10.57 1.78
N HIS A 291 -25.47 -10.81 1.79
CA HIS A 291 -24.81 -11.65 2.80
C HIS A 291 -25.11 -11.17 4.21
N PHE A 292 -24.87 -9.88 4.51
CA PHE A 292 -25.19 -9.32 5.83
C PHE A 292 -26.69 -9.38 6.14
N SER A 293 -27.56 -9.20 5.14
CA SER A 293 -29.01 -9.31 5.32
C SER A 293 -29.47 -10.72 5.72
N THR A 294 -28.69 -11.77 5.42
CA THR A 294 -28.97 -13.13 5.92
C THR A 294 -28.68 -13.31 7.41
N GLY A 295 -27.87 -12.43 8.02
CA GLY A 295 -27.37 -12.59 9.37
C GLY A 295 -26.22 -13.59 9.50
N GLY A 296 -25.53 -13.92 8.40
CA GLY A 296 -24.40 -14.85 8.40
C GLY A 296 -24.81 -16.32 8.50
N LEU A 297 -23.81 -17.21 8.40
CA LEU A 297 -23.99 -18.67 8.34
C LEU A 297 -23.77 -19.37 9.69
N GLY A 298 -23.64 -18.64 10.79
CA GLY A 298 -23.68 -19.20 12.15
C GLY A 298 -22.38 -19.86 12.62
N HIS A 299 -21.22 -19.37 12.17
CA HIS A 299 -19.93 -19.79 12.74
C HIS A 299 -19.90 -19.53 14.25
N ILE A 300 -19.26 -20.41 15.03
CA ILE A 300 -19.22 -20.30 16.51
C ILE A 300 -18.63 -18.97 17.02
N ASN A 301 -17.68 -18.39 16.27
CA ASN A 301 -17.05 -17.11 16.57
C ASN A 301 -17.67 -15.91 15.83
N GLN A 302 -18.80 -16.09 15.13
CA GLN A 302 -19.46 -15.00 14.41
C GLN A 302 -19.77 -13.84 15.36
N SER A 303 -19.55 -12.60 14.89
CA SER A 303 -19.88 -11.41 15.66
C SER A 303 -21.38 -11.33 15.95
N GLU A 304 -21.74 -11.01 17.19
CA GLU A 304 -23.13 -10.80 17.61
C GLU A 304 -23.81 -9.64 16.89
N LEU A 305 -23.03 -8.76 16.25
CA LEU A 305 -23.54 -7.66 15.43
C LEU A 305 -24.05 -8.12 14.06
N VAL A 306 -23.64 -9.32 13.60
CA VAL A 306 -24.10 -9.86 12.31
C VAL A 306 -25.41 -10.60 12.54
N VAL A 307 -26.50 -9.85 12.37
CA VAL A 307 -27.88 -10.32 12.50
C VAL A 307 -28.65 -10.06 11.20
N PRO A 308 -29.76 -10.76 10.93
CA PRO A 308 -30.54 -10.53 9.72
C PRO A 308 -31.01 -9.06 9.63
N LEU A 309 -30.89 -8.48 8.44
CA LEU A 309 -31.28 -7.10 8.16
C LEU A 309 -32.48 -7.09 7.23
N GLU A 310 -33.48 -6.25 7.52
CA GLU A 310 -34.68 -6.09 6.68
C GLU A 310 -34.61 -4.82 5.85
N LEU A 311 -33.78 -4.84 4.79
CA LEU A 311 -33.64 -3.71 3.88
C LEU A 311 -34.69 -3.77 2.76
N THR A 312 -35.39 -2.66 2.55
CA THR A 312 -36.16 -2.44 1.32
C THR A 312 -35.22 -2.25 0.12
N THR A 313 -35.75 -2.41 -1.10
CA THR A 313 -34.99 -2.15 -2.33
C THR A 313 -34.45 -0.71 -2.38
N LEU A 314 -35.20 0.25 -1.84
CA LEU A 314 -34.78 1.65 -1.78
C LEU A 314 -33.61 1.83 -0.81
N GLU A 315 -33.72 1.31 0.41
CA GLU A 315 -32.65 1.41 1.43
C GLU A 315 -31.36 0.73 0.96
N LYS A 316 -31.45 -0.43 0.32
CA LYS A 316 -30.29 -1.08 -0.29
C LYS A 316 -29.63 -0.19 -1.35
N SER A 317 -30.42 0.41 -2.24
CA SER A 317 -29.91 1.34 -3.26
C SER A 317 -29.25 2.59 -2.65
N GLN A 318 -29.81 3.10 -1.55
CA GLN A 318 -29.28 4.26 -0.84
C GLN A 318 -27.96 3.93 -0.15
N LEU A 319 -27.89 2.77 0.51
CA LEU A 319 -26.65 2.27 1.12
C LEU A 319 -25.53 2.10 0.07
N LEU A 320 -25.86 1.59 -1.11
CA LEU A 320 -24.91 1.50 -2.23
C LEU A 320 -24.45 2.88 -2.69
N ALA A 321 -25.37 3.85 -2.82
CA ALA A 321 -25.02 5.23 -3.18
C ALA A 321 -24.04 5.86 -2.17
N PHE A 322 -24.20 5.54 -0.88
CA PHE A 322 -23.23 5.95 0.14
C PHE A 322 -21.86 5.27 -0.04
N LEU A 323 -21.81 3.95 -0.26
CA LEU A 323 -20.54 3.23 -0.46
C LEU A 323 -19.78 3.72 -1.72
N THR A 324 -20.48 3.97 -2.82
CA THR A 324 -19.93 4.60 -4.04
C THR A 324 -19.36 6.00 -3.76
N SER A 325 -19.93 6.75 -2.81
CA SER A 325 -19.42 8.07 -2.43
C SER A 325 -18.04 8.03 -1.74
N LEU A 326 -17.56 6.83 -1.39
CA LEU A 326 -16.23 6.60 -0.79
C LEU A 326 -15.13 6.44 -1.85
N THR A 327 -15.47 6.51 -3.15
CA THR A 327 -14.52 6.39 -4.26
C THR A 327 -13.83 7.72 -4.57
N ASP A 328 -12.50 7.74 -4.47
CA ASP A 328 -11.64 8.89 -4.71
C ASP A 328 -10.99 8.79 -6.09
N LEU A 329 -11.64 9.40 -7.08
CA LEU A 329 -11.17 9.38 -8.47
C LEU A 329 -9.80 10.06 -8.65
N GLU A 330 -9.44 11.03 -7.79
CA GLU A 330 -8.14 11.69 -7.86
C GLU A 330 -7.01 10.73 -7.45
N PHE A 331 -7.26 9.88 -6.45
CA PHE A 331 -6.33 8.81 -6.06
C PHE A 331 -6.13 7.76 -7.17
N LEU A 332 -7.21 7.29 -7.80
CA LEU A 332 -7.17 6.28 -8.87
C LEU A 332 -6.41 6.74 -10.13
N MET A 333 -6.27 8.05 -10.32
CA MET A 333 -5.62 8.65 -11.50
C MET A 333 -4.38 9.48 -11.14
N ASN A 334 -3.91 9.43 -9.90
CA ASN A 334 -2.80 10.24 -9.43
C ASN A 334 -1.49 9.89 -10.18
N PRO A 335 -0.93 10.79 -11.01
CA PRO A 335 0.28 10.51 -11.78
C PRO A 335 1.52 10.31 -10.91
N GLU A 336 1.52 10.83 -9.68
CA GLU A 336 2.63 10.65 -8.74
C GLU A 336 2.75 9.21 -8.22
N LEU A 337 1.71 8.40 -8.39
CA LEU A 337 1.70 6.99 -7.99
C LEU A 337 1.94 6.03 -9.16
N THR A 338 1.96 6.50 -10.41
CA THR A 338 2.18 5.65 -11.60
C THR A 338 3.65 5.25 -11.77
N PRO A 339 4.03 4.26 -12.61
CA PRO A 339 5.44 3.98 -12.89
C PRO A 339 6.22 5.21 -13.39
N LEU A 340 7.50 5.31 -13.02
CA LEU A 340 8.40 6.33 -13.57
C LEU A 340 8.87 5.91 -14.96
N ASN A 341 8.89 6.87 -15.90
CA ASN A 341 9.41 6.66 -17.25
C ASN A 341 10.94 6.51 -17.31
#